data_AF-S0KGV0-F1
#
_entry.id   AF-S0KGV0-F1
#
_cell.length_a   1.000
_cell.length_b   1.000
_cell.length_c   1.000
_cell.angle_alpha   90.00
_cell.angle_beta   90.00
_cell.angle_gamma   90.00
#
_symmetry.space_group_name_H-M   'P 1'
#
loop_
_entity.id
_entity.type
_entity.pdbx_description
1 polymer ?
#
loop_
_entity_poly.entity_id
_entity_poly.type
_entity_poly.pdbx_seq_one_letter_code
_entity_poly.pdbx_strand_id
1 'polypeptide(L)'
;MKKEQWQKIKENYSEQREFLDGVFYRLRFLSEDKAELAIIHSGPCGETIHAPKVTFDVANLQPLSAFDSLATPTINLSYAQAPEKVSEMFDLTVEKFLKAKNLG
;
A
#
# COMPACT_ATOMS: atom_id res chain seq x y z
N MET A 1 1.18 11.35 0.95
CA MET A 1 1.82 11.20 -0.38
C MET A 1 1.81 12.48 -1.22
N LYS A 2 2.91 12.80 -1.92
CA LYS A 2 3.04 13.91 -2.89
C LYS A 2 2.81 13.43 -4.33
N LYS A 3 2.46 14.35 -5.24
CA LYS A 3 2.23 14.03 -6.67
C LYS A 3 3.43 13.38 -7.36
N GLU A 4 4.64 13.84 -7.07
CA GLU A 4 5.88 13.27 -7.64
C GLU A 4 6.11 11.83 -7.19
N GLN A 5 5.85 11.54 -5.91
CA GLN A 5 5.93 10.17 -5.37
C GLN A 5 4.92 9.26 -6.07
N TRP A 6 3.70 9.76 -6.30
CA TRP A 6 2.67 9.01 -7.03
C TRP A 6 3.09 8.69 -8.47
N GLN A 7 3.62 9.66 -9.22
CA GLN A 7 4.10 9.38 -10.58
C GLN A 7 5.18 8.30 -10.60
N LYS A 8 6.19 8.42 -9.73
CA LYS A 8 7.24 7.41 -9.59
C LYS A 8 6.66 6.01 -9.30
N ILE A 9 5.71 5.90 -8.36
CA ILE A 9 5.07 4.61 -8.05
C ILE A 9 4.27 4.09 -9.25
N LYS A 10 3.48 4.94 -9.90
CA LYS A 10 2.65 4.56 -11.05
C LYS A 10 3.46 4.08 -12.26
N GLU A 11 4.63 4.69 -12.50
CA GLU A 11 5.51 4.33 -13.62
C GLU A 11 6.31 3.06 -13.36
N ASN A 12 6.55 2.72 -12.08
CA ASN A 12 7.45 1.62 -11.71
C ASN A 12 6.72 0.38 -11.17
N TYR A 13 5.43 0.46 -10.83
CA TYR A 13 4.65 -0.66 -10.32
C TYR A 13 3.43 -0.93 -11.19
N SER A 14 2.95 -2.17 -11.15
CA SER A 14 1.79 -2.61 -11.90
C SER A 14 0.87 -3.49 -11.06
N GLU A 15 -0.24 -3.93 -11.66
CA GLU A 15 -1.18 -4.88 -11.04
C GLU A 15 -0.61 -6.29 -10.87
N GLN A 16 0.51 -6.58 -11.53
CA GLN A 16 1.25 -7.81 -11.31
C GLN A 16 2.08 -7.72 -10.03
N ARG A 17 2.13 -8.82 -9.28
CA ARG A 17 2.97 -8.91 -8.07
C ARG A 17 4.44 -8.92 -8.48
N GLU A 18 5.21 -8.05 -7.87
CA GLU A 18 6.65 -7.98 -8.10
C GLU A 18 7.40 -8.32 -6.82
N PHE A 19 8.32 -9.28 -6.89
CA PHE A 19 9.06 -9.74 -5.72
C PHE A 19 10.30 -8.88 -5.51
N LEU A 20 10.35 -8.14 -4.40
CA LEU A 20 11.44 -7.23 -4.03
C LEU A 20 11.68 -7.35 -2.52
N ASP A 21 12.94 -7.39 -2.09
CA ASP A 21 13.32 -7.41 -0.66
C ASP A 21 12.59 -8.48 0.18
N GLY A 22 12.38 -9.67 -0.40
CA GLY A 22 11.76 -10.80 0.30
C GLY A 22 10.23 -10.74 0.41
N VAL A 23 9.58 -9.72 -0.16
CA VAL A 23 8.12 -9.55 -0.16
C VAL A 23 7.63 -9.19 -1.56
N PHE A 24 6.33 -9.26 -1.79
CA PHE A 24 5.71 -8.85 -3.03
C PHE A 24 5.10 -7.46 -2.91
N TYR A 25 5.38 -6.60 -3.87
CA TYR A 25 4.76 -5.29 -4.02
C TYR A 25 3.74 -5.35 -5.15
N ARG A 26 2.61 -4.65 -4.99
CA ARG A 26 1.60 -4.52 -6.03
C ARG A 26 0.90 -3.16 -5.94
N LEU A 27 0.78 -2.50 -7.09
CA LEU A 27 -0.10 -1.36 -7.30
C LEU A 27 -1.36 -1.85 -8.03
N ARG A 28 -2.55 -1.60 -7.51
CA ARG A 28 -3.80 -1.99 -8.17
C ARG A 28 -4.72 -0.80 -8.34
N PHE A 29 -5.34 -0.67 -9.51
CA PHE A 29 -6.44 0.28 -9.70
C PHE A 29 -7.76 -0.43 -9.37
N LEU A 30 -8.51 0.12 -8.40
CA LEU A 30 -9.80 -0.43 -7.99
C LEU A 30 -10.95 0.18 -8.79
N SER A 31 -10.80 1.44 -9.20
CA SER A 31 -11.68 2.21 -10.09
C SER A 31 -10.89 3.38 -10.68
N GLU A 32 -11.52 4.22 -11.50
CA GLU A 32 -10.88 5.43 -12.07
C GLU A 32 -10.29 6.34 -10.98
N ASP A 33 -11.01 6.50 -9.86
CA ASP A 33 -10.60 7.40 -8.77
C ASP A 33 -9.90 6.70 -7.59
N LYS A 34 -9.69 5.38 -7.62
CA LYS A 34 -9.18 4.65 -6.44
C LYS A 34 -8.07 3.68 -6.79
N ALA A 35 -7.01 3.70 -5.99
CA ALA A 35 -5.90 2.79 -6.10
C ALA A 35 -5.54 2.15 -4.75
N GLU A 36 -4.87 1.01 -4.83
CA GLU A 36 -4.40 0.19 -3.71
C GLU A 36 -2.88 -0.03 -3.84
N LEU A 37 -2.15 0.20 -2.75
CA LEU A 37 -0.77 -0.25 -2.58
C LEU A 37 -0.77 -1.42 -1.60
N ALA A 38 -0.25 -2.57 -2.03
CA ALA A 38 -0.19 -3.77 -1.22
C ALA A 38 1.24 -4.28 -1.11
N ILE A 39 1.68 -4.51 0.13
CA ILE A 39 2.85 -5.31 0.48
C ILE A 39 2.35 -6.68 0.93
N ILE A 40 2.83 -7.72 0.26
CA ILE A 40 2.30 -9.08 0.34
C ILE A 40 3.43 -10.01 0.77
N HIS A 41 3.23 -10.71 1.88
CA HIS A 41 4.14 -11.73 2.36
C HIS A 41 3.61 -13.11 1.98
N SER A 42 4.52 -14.03 1.69
CA SER A 42 4.19 -15.45 1.56
C SER A 42 4.16 -16.08 2.94
N GLY A 43 3.01 -16.62 3.33
CA GLY A 43 2.89 -17.43 4.53
C GLY A 43 3.60 -18.78 4.40
N PRO A 44 3.87 -19.46 5.52
CA PRO A 44 4.58 -20.75 5.54
C PRO A 44 3.86 -21.85 4.74
N CYS A 45 2.54 -21.72 4.55
CA CYS A 45 1.70 -22.66 3.80
C CYS A 45 1.27 -22.16 2.42
N GLY A 46 1.96 -21.15 1.85
CA GLY A 46 1.59 -20.54 0.56
C GLY A 46 0.45 -19.53 0.65
N GLU A 47 0.09 -19.10 1.86
CA GLU A 47 -0.91 -18.06 2.10
C GLU A 47 -0.44 -16.70 1.58
N THR A 48 -1.36 -15.90 1.06
CA THR A 48 -1.10 -14.49 0.70
C THR A 48 -1.45 -13.61 1.89
N ILE A 49 -0.44 -13.05 2.55
CA ILE A 49 -0.61 -12.21 3.74
C ILE A 49 -0.43 -10.74 3.35
N HIS A 50 -1.42 -9.89 3.60
CA HIS A 50 -1.37 -8.46 3.26
C HIS A 50 -0.93 -7.63 4.47
N ALA A 51 0.29 -7.10 4.44
CA ALA A 51 0.87 -6.39 5.59
C ALA A 51 2.00 -5.40 5.18
N PRO A 52 1.71 -4.10 5.02
CA PRO A 52 0.40 -3.44 4.98
C PRO A 52 -0.23 -3.37 3.57
N LYS A 53 -1.54 -3.11 3.53
CA LYS A 53 -2.32 -2.79 2.34
C LYS A 53 -3.11 -1.51 2.58
N VAL A 54 -2.99 -0.52 1.69
CA VAL A 54 -3.65 0.78 1.83
C VAL A 54 -4.39 1.15 0.55
N THR A 55 -5.58 1.72 0.71
CA THR A 55 -6.41 2.22 -0.40
C THR A 55 -6.51 3.74 -0.30
N PHE A 56 -6.43 4.43 -1.43
CA PHE A 56 -6.43 5.89 -1.48
C PHE A 56 -7.16 6.41 -2.73
N ASP A 57 -7.58 7.67 -2.65
CA ASP A 57 -8.17 8.44 -3.73
C ASP A 57 -7.07 8.96 -4.67
N VAL A 58 -7.18 8.70 -5.98
CA VAL A 58 -6.14 9.04 -6.97
C VAL A 58 -6.17 10.53 -7.32
N ALA A 59 -7.34 11.17 -7.26
CA ALA A 59 -7.46 12.59 -7.61
C ALA A 59 -6.76 13.49 -6.59
N ASN A 60 -6.94 13.17 -5.29
CA ASN A 60 -6.45 13.99 -4.19
C ASN A 60 -5.27 13.36 -3.43
N LEU A 61 -4.92 12.11 -3.75
CA LEU A 61 -3.88 11.32 -3.08
C LEU A 61 -4.10 11.18 -1.57
N GLN A 62 -5.37 11.12 -1.17
CA GLN A 62 -5.80 11.01 0.22
C GLN A 62 -6.11 9.56 0.58
N PRO A 63 -5.67 9.06 1.75
CA PRO A 63 -5.94 7.69 2.14
C PRO A 63 -7.41 7.50 2.50
N LEU A 64 -7.94 6.32 2.17
CA LEU A 64 -9.32 5.93 2.41
C LEU A 64 -9.41 4.82 3.46
N SER A 65 -8.48 3.86 3.43
CA SER A 65 -8.43 2.76 4.39
C SER A 65 -7.05 2.11 4.47
N ALA A 66 -6.80 1.42 5.57
CA ALA A 66 -5.59 0.64 5.81
C ALA A 66 -5.94 -0.73 6.40
N PHE A 67 -5.22 -1.75 5.95
CA PHE A 67 -5.37 -3.13 6.37
C PHE A 67 -3.99 -3.75 6.63
N ASP A 68 -3.86 -4.48 7.73
CA ASP A 68 -2.66 -5.26 8.05
C ASP A 68 -3.06 -6.54 8.79
N SER A 69 -2.85 -7.68 8.14
CA SER A 69 -3.18 -9.00 8.71
C SER A 69 -2.11 -9.55 9.67
N LEU A 70 -0.89 -8.98 9.69
CA LEU A 70 0.18 -9.39 10.62
C LEU A 70 0.18 -8.58 11.92
N ALA A 71 -0.48 -7.42 11.94
CA ALA A 71 -0.66 -6.65 13.15
C ALA A 71 -1.52 -7.39 14.20
N THR A 72 -1.19 -7.23 15.48
CA THR A 72 -1.93 -7.79 16.62
C THR A 72 -2.40 -6.65 17.54
N PRO A 73 -3.71 -6.33 17.60
CA PRO A 73 -4.80 -6.93 16.81
C PRO A 73 -4.72 -6.55 15.32
N THR A 74 -5.38 -7.33 14.46
CA THR A 74 -5.47 -7.08 13.02
C THR A 74 -5.95 -5.66 12.76
N ILE A 75 -5.27 -4.96 11.86
CA ILE A 75 -5.67 -3.62 11.48
C ILE A 75 -6.65 -3.74 10.30
N ASN A 76 -7.85 -3.21 10.47
CA ASN A 76 -8.82 -2.99 9.41
C ASN A 76 -9.56 -1.69 9.71
N LEU A 77 -8.98 -0.58 9.24
CA LEU A 77 -9.42 0.76 9.60
C LEU A 77 -9.80 1.54 8.34
N SER A 78 -10.93 2.24 8.41
CA SER A 78 -11.26 3.30 7.47
C SER A 78 -10.77 4.65 7.99
N TYR A 79 -10.51 5.59 7.07
CA TYR A 79 -10.09 6.93 7.41
C TYR A 79 -11.09 7.64 8.34
N ALA A 80 -12.39 7.36 8.18
CA ALA A 80 -13.44 7.93 9.04
C ALA A 80 -13.36 7.46 10.50
N GLN A 81 -12.80 6.27 10.76
CA GLN A 81 -12.69 5.69 12.10
C GLN A 81 -11.40 6.13 12.81
N ALA A 82 -10.30 6.23 12.07
CA ALA A 82 -8.97 6.49 12.64
C ALA A 82 -8.07 7.22 11.62
N PRO A 83 -8.33 8.51 11.34
CA PRO A 83 -7.66 9.25 10.27
C PRO A 83 -6.14 9.30 10.47
N GLU A 84 -5.68 9.55 11.70
CA GLU A 84 -4.25 9.63 12.03
C GLU A 84 -3.53 8.30 11.75
N LYS A 85 -4.09 7.19 12.21
CA LYS A 85 -3.50 5.85 12.03
C LYS A 85 -3.52 5.40 10.57
N VAL A 86 -4.58 5.72 9.84
CA VAL A 86 -4.67 5.43 8.41
C VAL A 86 -3.67 6.26 7.60
N SER A 87 -3.49 7.54 7.94
CA SER A 87 -2.48 8.40 7.32
C SER A 87 -1.05 7.91 7.61
N GLU A 88 -0.74 7.54 8.85
CA GLU A 88 0.57 7.01 9.22
C GLU A 88 0.89 5.74 8.42
N MET A 89 -0.03 4.78 8.38
CA MET A 89 0.16 3.55 7.60
C MET A 89 0.29 3.83 6.10
N PHE A 90 -0.45 4.80 5.58
CA PHE A 90 -0.37 5.20 4.19
C PHE A 90 1.01 5.76 3.86
N ASP A 91 1.52 6.71 4.63
CA ASP A 91 2.83 7.31 4.39
C ASP A 91 3.97 6.30 4.58
N LEU A 92 3.90 5.42 5.57
CA LEU A 92 4.86 4.32 5.74
C LEU A 92 4.84 3.34 4.55
N THR A 93 3.66 3.01 4.02
CA THR A 93 3.54 2.13 2.86
C THR A 93 4.12 2.79 1.62
N VAL A 94 3.83 4.07 1.38
CA VAL A 94 4.41 4.85 0.28
C VAL A 94 5.92 4.89 0.39
N GLU A 95 6.47 5.12 1.59
CA GLU A 95 7.92 5.12 1.80
C GLU A 95 8.55 3.76 1.44
N LYS A 96 7.94 2.64 1.84
CA LYS A 96 8.42 1.30 1.49
C LYS A 96 8.43 1.06 -0.01
N PHE A 97 7.38 1.46 -0.72
CA PHE A 97 7.33 1.38 -2.18
C PHE A 97 8.46 2.19 -2.84
N LEU A 98 8.72 3.40 -2.36
CA LEU A 98 9.81 4.21 -2.92
C LEU A 98 11.18 3.58 -2.63
N LYS A 99 11.41 3.12 -1.38
CA LYS A 99 12.69 2.52 -0.98
C LYS A 99 13.00 1.22 -1.72
N ALA A 100 12.01 0.33 -1.92
CA ALA A 100 12.21 -0.97 -2.57
C ALA A 100 12.78 -0.88 -4.00
N LYS A 101 12.60 0.26 -4.68
CA LYS A 101 13.17 0.54 -6.01
C LYS A 101 14.14 1.72 -6.03
N ASN A 102 14.58 2.22 -4.87
CA ASN A 102 15.45 3.40 -4.75
C ASN A 102 14.89 4.64 -5.49
N LEU A 103 13.57 4.86 -5.39
CA LEU A 103 12.84 5.96 -6.02
C LEU A 103 12.76 7.22 -5.13
N GLY A 104 13.62 7.31 -4.10
CA GLY A 104 13.71 8.41 -3.14
C GLY A 104 14.01 9.77 -3.75
#